data_AF-A0A963N0N6-F1
#
_entry.id   AF-A0A963N0N6-F1
#
_cell.length_a   1.000
_cell.length_b   1.000
_cell.length_c   1.000
_cell.angle_alpha   90.00
_cell.angle_beta   90.00
_cell.angle_gamma   90.00
#
_symmetry.space_group_name_H-M   'P 1'
#
loop_
_entity.id
_entity.type
_entity.pdbx_description
1 polymer ?
#
loop_
_entity_poly.entity_id
_entity_poly.type
_entity_poly.pdbx_seq_one_letter_code
_entity_poly.pdbx_strand_id
1 'polypeptide(L)'
;RMLALLEGLDEGDTVLALISGGASALLVAPAGAITLEEKRAVNAALLASGAPIDRMNTVRKHLSRVKGGQLAAAAYPARMLALMISDVPGDDPAFIGSGPTVGDGSTPGEARAVLDCWGIAVPASLDAVLAGRSGVIPPGDARLSRVENRVIAAPAQSLEAAAALARGA
;
A
#
# COMPACT_ATOMS: atom_id res chain seq x y z
N ARG A 1 -4.10 6.50 15.27
CA ARG A 1 -5.21 5.70 15.81
C ARG A 1 -5.20 4.26 15.31
N MET A 2 -5.23 3.99 13.99
CA MET A 2 -5.26 2.61 13.49
C MET A 2 -3.98 1.80 13.78
N LEU A 3 -2.78 2.37 13.60
CA LEU A 3 -1.53 1.69 13.94
C LEU A 3 -1.42 1.35 15.44
N ALA A 4 -2.01 2.16 16.32
CA ALA A 4 -2.03 1.88 17.75
C ALA A 4 -2.88 0.67 18.12
N LEU A 5 -3.84 0.26 17.26
CA LEU A 5 -4.59 -0.98 17.43
C LEU A 5 -3.73 -2.23 17.14
N LEU A 6 -2.58 -2.05 16.49
CA LEU A 6 -1.65 -3.13 16.15
C LEU A 6 -0.45 -3.20 17.11
N GLU A 7 -0.32 -2.22 18.02
CA GLU A 7 0.76 -2.19 18.99
C GLU A 7 0.53 -3.26 20.07
N GLY A 8 1.55 -4.09 20.30
CA GLY A 8 1.54 -5.09 21.38
C GLY A 8 0.76 -6.37 21.09
N LEU A 9 0.28 -6.57 19.86
CA LEU A 9 -0.34 -7.83 19.47
C LEU A 9 0.66 -8.99 19.53
N ASP A 10 0.18 -10.18 19.87
CA ASP A 10 0.99 -11.41 19.93
C ASP A 10 0.50 -12.51 18.96
N GLU A 11 1.12 -13.69 19.00
CA GLU A 11 0.82 -14.80 18.09
C GLU A 11 -0.59 -15.38 18.24
N GLY A 12 -1.25 -15.16 19.39
CA GLY A 12 -2.61 -15.56 19.70
C GLY A 12 -3.67 -14.60 19.17
N ASP A 13 -3.29 -13.38 18.81
CA ASP A 13 -4.19 -12.38 18.25
C ASP A 13 -4.46 -12.60 16.76
N THR A 14 -5.61 -12.08 16.31
CA THR A 14 -5.99 -12.07 14.89
C THR A 14 -6.49 -10.70 14.48
N VAL A 15 -5.92 -10.19 13.39
CA VAL A 15 -6.33 -8.94 12.73
C VAL A 15 -7.15 -9.27 11.50
N LEU A 16 -8.40 -8.79 11.47
CA LEU A 16 -9.22 -8.78 10.27
C LEU A 16 -9.11 -7.40 9.59
N ALA A 17 -8.45 -7.36 8.43
CA ALA A 17 -8.30 -6.15 7.63
C ALA A 17 -9.33 -6.16 6.50
N LEU A 18 -10.27 -5.22 6.52
CA LEU A 18 -11.27 -5.04 5.46
C LEU A 18 -10.85 -3.86 4.59
N ILE A 19 -10.55 -4.12 3.30
CA ILE A 19 -9.97 -3.15 2.39
C ILE A 19 -10.89 -3.00 1.17
N SER A 20 -11.18 -1.77 0.78
CA SER A 20 -11.97 -1.43 -0.40
C SER A 20 -11.36 -0.25 -1.16
N GLY A 21 -11.98 0.11 -2.29
CA GLY A 21 -11.60 1.27 -3.09
C GLY A 21 -11.49 2.56 -2.27
N GLY A 22 -10.54 3.41 -2.64
CA GLY A 22 -10.24 4.67 -1.92
C GLY A 22 -9.27 4.53 -0.74
N ALA A 23 -8.87 3.31 -0.36
CA ALA A 23 -7.91 3.07 0.73
C ALA A 23 -6.59 3.87 0.57
N SER A 24 -6.09 4.07 -0.66
CA SER A 24 -4.86 4.86 -0.89
C SER A 24 -4.93 6.28 -0.31
N ALA A 25 -6.11 6.90 -0.32
CA ALA A 25 -6.37 8.25 0.19
C ALA A 25 -6.82 8.25 1.66
N LEU A 26 -7.59 7.25 2.10
CA LEU A 26 -8.12 7.17 3.47
C LEU A 26 -7.09 6.59 4.46
N LEU A 27 -6.22 5.69 4.01
CA LEU A 27 -5.17 5.06 4.80
C LEU A 27 -3.83 5.78 4.61
N VAL A 28 -3.65 6.88 5.34
CA VAL A 28 -2.47 7.74 5.25
C VAL A 28 -1.77 7.86 6.61
N ALA A 29 -0.52 7.42 6.64
CA ALA A 29 0.41 7.67 7.75
C ALA A 29 1.77 8.03 7.13
N PRO A 30 2.20 9.31 7.16
CA PRO A 30 3.53 9.72 6.70
C PRO A 30 4.65 9.02 7.50
N ALA A 31 5.79 8.78 6.85
CA ALA A 31 6.97 8.18 7.47
C ALA A 31 7.87 9.25 8.11
N GLY A 32 8.63 8.88 9.14
CA GLY A 32 9.59 9.76 9.80
C GLY A 32 8.98 11.11 10.25
N ALA A 33 9.67 12.19 9.91
CA ALA A 33 9.24 13.56 10.19
C ALA A 33 8.38 14.20 9.09
N ILE A 34 7.97 13.42 8.06
CA ILE A 34 7.16 13.93 6.96
C ILE A 34 5.80 14.37 7.51
N THR A 35 5.41 15.60 7.22
CA THR A 35 4.08 16.11 7.55
C THR A 35 3.04 15.63 6.52
N LEU A 36 1.76 15.67 6.90
CA LEU A 36 0.69 15.35 5.95
C LEU A 36 0.66 16.34 4.78
N GLU A 37 0.98 17.61 5.03
CA GLU A 37 1.01 18.66 4.01
C GLU A 37 2.10 18.42 2.98
N GLU A 38 3.33 18.13 3.41
CA GLU A 38 4.45 17.80 2.51
C GLU A 38 4.12 16.57 1.66
N LYS A 39 3.57 15.52 2.28
CA LYS A 39 3.14 14.31 1.56
C LYS A 39 2.06 14.61 0.52
N ARG A 40 1.11 15.50 0.83
CA ARG A 40 0.06 15.93 -0.11
C ARG A 40 0.65 16.74 -1.26
N ALA A 41 1.57 17.66 -0.97
CA ALA A 41 2.22 18.50 -1.97
C ALA A 41 3.00 17.67 -2.99
N VAL A 42 3.83 16.73 -2.54
CA VAL A 42 4.59 15.84 -3.43
C VAL A 42 3.67 14.94 -4.24
N ASN A 43 2.61 14.42 -3.64
CA ASN A 43 1.62 13.63 -4.37
C ASN A 43 0.89 14.44 -5.45
N ALA A 44 0.55 15.70 -5.17
CA ALA A 44 -0.07 16.60 -6.13
C ALA A 44 0.89 16.94 -7.28
N ALA A 45 2.17 17.18 -6.97
CA ALA A 45 3.20 17.44 -7.97
C ALA A 45 3.41 16.24 -8.91
N LEU A 46 3.48 15.02 -8.37
CA LEU A 46 3.56 13.79 -9.17
C LEU A 46 2.34 13.58 -10.07
N LEU A 47 1.15 13.95 -9.59
CA LEU A 47 -0.07 13.84 -10.39
C LEU A 47 -0.04 14.87 -11.54
N ALA A 48 0.36 16.11 -11.25
CA ALA A 48 0.47 17.18 -12.23
C ALA A 48 1.57 16.93 -13.28
N SER A 49 2.62 16.18 -12.94
CA SER A 49 3.70 15.84 -13.86
C SER A 49 3.35 14.75 -14.87
N GLY A 50 2.19 14.09 -14.72
CA GLY A 50 1.80 12.96 -15.56
C GLY A 50 2.60 11.69 -15.29
N ALA A 51 3.18 11.55 -14.08
CA ALA A 51 3.88 10.33 -13.70
C ALA A 51 2.94 9.11 -13.75
N PRO A 52 3.36 7.98 -14.35
CA PRO A 52 2.59 6.75 -14.35
C PRO A 52 2.24 6.29 -12.91
N ILE A 53 1.04 5.73 -12.74
CA ILE A 53 0.49 5.41 -11.41
C ILE A 53 1.34 4.41 -10.62
N ASP A 54 1.97 3.46 -11.30
CA ASP A 54 2.92 2.50 -10.72
C ASP A 54 4.14 3.23 -10.13
N ARG A 55 4.70 4.20 -10.86
CA ARG A 55 5.83 5.04 -10.40
C ARG A 55 5.44 5.92 -9.22
N MET A 56 4.25 6.54 -9.29
CA MET A 56 3.70 7.28 -8.16
C MET A 56 3.54 6.39 -6.93
N ASN A 57 3.06 5.16 -7.12
CA ASN A 57 2.84 4.21 -6.03
C ASN A 57 4.16 3.75 -5.39
N THR A 58 5.24 3.58 -6.18
CA THR A 58 6.60 3.36 -5.65
C THR A 58 6.95 4.47 -4.65
N VAL A 59 6.87 5.74 -5.05
CA VAL A 59 7.16 6.87 -4.15
C VAL A 59 6.23 6.86 -2.92
N ARG A 60 4.93 6.70 -3.13
CA ARG A 60 3.94 6.69 -2.04
C ARG A 60 4.19 5.61 -1.00
N LYS A 61 4.68 4.43 -1.40
CA LYS A 61 5.01 3.31 -0.50
C LYS A 61 6.17 3.68 0.42
N HIS A 62 7.27 4.20 -0.14
CA HIS A 62 8.47 4.60 0.61
C HIS A 62 8.25 5.79 1.54
N LEU A 63 7.27 6.66 1.26
CA LEU A 63 6.90 7.81 2.12
C LEU A 63 5.77 7.51 3.11
N SER A 64 5.44 6.25 3.37
CA SER A 64 4.33 5.84 4.23
C SER A 64 4.76 4.87 5.31
N ARG A 65 4.00 4.80 6.41
CA ARG A 65 4.12 3.79 7.48
C ARG A 65 3.16 2.60 7.35
N VAL A 66 2.35 2.57 6.29
CA VAL A 66 1.20 1.65 6.17
C VAL A 66 1.06 1.03 4.78
N LYS A 67 1.88 1.43 3.80
CA LYS A 67 1.81 0.96 2.41
C LYS A 67 3.01 0.06 2.11
N GLY A 68 2.92 -0.81 1.10
CA GLY A 68 4.01 -1.74 0.76
C GLY A 68 4.33 -2.72 1.90
N GLY A 69 3.30 -3.41 2.39
CA GLY A 69 3.40 -4.45 3.42
C GLY A 69 3.56 -3.93 4.85
N GLN A 70 3.72 -2.62 5.03
CA GLN A 70 4.01 -2.04 6.33
C GLN A 70 2.88 -2.16 7.36
N LEU A 71 1.62 -2.18 6.93
CA LEU A 71 0.51 -2.40 7.84
C LEU A 71 0.52 -3.84 8.38
N ALA A 72 0.76 -4.81 7.50
CA ALA A 72 0.92 -6.20 7.89
C ALA A 72 2.12 -6.38 8.86
N ALA A 73 3.26 -5.76 8.54
CA ALA A 73 4.43 -5.85 9.40
C ALA A 73 4.22 -5.20 10.78
N ALA A 74 3.35 -4.19 10.89
CA ALA A 74 2.97 -3.60 12.17
C ALA A 74 2.09 -4.53 13.02
N ALA A 75 1.40 -5.49 12.41
CA ALA A 75 0.57 -6.48 13.11
C ALA A 75 1.35 -7.75 13.51
N TYR A 76 2.55 -7.97 12.96
CA TYR A 76 3.36 -9.13 13.30
C TYR A 76 3.75 -9.09 14.79
N PRO A 77 3.64 -10.21 15.54
CA PRO A 77 3.47 -11.60 15.09
C PRO A 77 2.02 -12.13 15.00
N ALA A 78 1.01 -11.28 15.16
CA ALA A 78 -0.38 -11.69 15.03
C ALA A 78 -0.72 -12.18 13.62
N ARG A 79 -1.75 -13.03 13.53
CA ARG A 79 -2.29 -13.46 12.24
C ARG A 79 -3.05 -12.30 11.60
N MET A 80 -2.95 -12.15 10.28
CA MET A 80 -3.75 -11.18 9.54
C MET A 80 -4.51 -11.85 8.41
N LEU A 81 -5.83 -11.67 8.39
CA LEU A 81 -6.66 -11.97 7.23
C LEU A 81 -7.09 -10.65 6.60
N ALA A 82 -6.63 -10.38 5.37
CA ALA A 82 -7.01 -9.21 4.59
C ALA A 82 -8.03 -9.60 3.53
N LEU A 83 -9.26 -9.09 3.67
CA LEU A 83 -10.34 -9.25 2.70
C LEU A 83 -10.49 -7.98 1.89
N MET A 84 -10.42 -8.11 0.57
CA MET A 84 -10.29 -6.98 -0.35
C MET A 84 -11.42 -6.94 -1.38
N ILE A 85 -11.93 -5.73 -1.60
CA ILE A 85 -12.74 -5.39 -2.77
C ILE A 85 -11.82 -4.65 -3.75
N SER A 86 -11.62 -5.22 -4.92
CA SER A 86 -10.76 -4.67 -5.96
C SER A 86 -11.51 -3.68 -6.85
N ASP A 87 -10.92 -2.51 -7.05
CA ASP A 87 -11.23 -1.54 -8.10
C ASP A 87 -10.06 -1.38 -9.10
N VAL A 88 -9.09 -2.30 -9.05
CA VAL A 88 -7.85 -2.24 -9.83
C VAL A 88 -7.89 -3.26 -10.97
N PRO A 89 -7.54 -2.88 -12.22
CA PRO A 89 -7.41 -3.83 -13.31
C PRO A 89 -6.42 -4.97 -12.98
N GLY A 90 -6.84 -6.21 -13.20
CA GLY A 90 -6.03 -7.41 -12.91
C GLY A 90 -6.06 -7.86 -11.44
N ASP A 91 -6.77 -7.14 -10.56
CA ASP A 91 -7.07 -7.53 -9.17
C ASP A 91 -5.85 -7.86 -8.30
N ASP A 92 -4.66 -7.38 -8.66
CA ASP A 92 -3.43 -7.65 -7.92
C ASP A 92 -3.46 -6.92 -6.55
N PRO A 93 -3.44 -7.67 -5.43
CA PRO A 93 -3.45 -7.12 -4.08
C PRO A 93 -2.34 -6.09 -3.78
N ALA A 94 -1.20 -6.17 -4.45
CA ALA A 94 -0.08 -5.24 -4.26
C ALA A 94 -0.40 -3.79 -4.70
N PHE A 95 -1.42 -3.63 -5.55
CA PHE A 95 -1.89 -2.34 -6.04
C PHE A 95 -3.14 -1.84 -5.30
N ILE A 96 -3.99 -2.72 -4.79
CA ILE A 96 -5.18 -2.36 -4.01
C ILE A 96 -4.75 -1.57 -2.75
N GLY A 97 -5.18 -0.32 -2.64
CA GLY A 97 -4.80 0.55 -1.52
C GLY A 97 -3.29 0.83 -1.41
N SER A 98 -2.52 0.63 -2.47
CA SER A 98 -1.04 0.62 -2.48
C SER A 98 -0.41 -0.51 -1.65
N GLY A 99 -1.08 -1.66 -1.59
CA GLY A 99 -0.56 -2.91 -1.01
C GLY A 99 -0.18 -2.79 0.47
N PRO A 100 -1.08 -2.36 1.38
CA PRO A 100 -0.74 -2.17 2.79
C PRO A 100 -0.31 -3.46 3.48
N THR A 101 -0.78 -4.61 2.99
CA THR A 101 -0.59 -5.95 3.56
C THR A 101 0.22 -6.89 2.63
N VAL A 102 0.79 -6.34 1.56
CA VAL A 102 1.50 -7.10 0.52
C VAL A 102 2.89 -6.52 0.35
N GLY A 103 3.90 -7.39 0.36
CA GLY A 103 5.29 -6.98 0.19
C GLY A 103 5.56 -6.36 -1.18
N ASP A 104 6.56 -5.49 -1.25
CA ASP A 104 6.93 -4.76 -2.45
C ASP A 104 8.46 -4.75 -2.59
N GLY A 105 8.94 -5.08 -3.80
CA GLY A 105 10.37 -5.22 -4.08
C GLY A 105 11.09 -3.91 -4.40
N SER A 106 10.38 -2.78 -4.43
CA SER A 106 10.99 -1.50 -4.79
C SER A 106 11.88 -0.94 -3.69
N THR A 107 12.84 -0.12 -4.09
CA THR A 107 13.86 0.45 -3.23
C THR A 107 13.69 1.97 -3.05
N PRO A 108 14.25 2.57 -1.98
CA PRO A 108 14.28 4.02 -1.84
C PRO A 108 14.99 4.72 -3.01
N GLY A 109 16.02 4.07 -3.59
CA GLY A 109 16.73 4.57 -4.76
C GLY A 109 15.83 4.68 -5.99
N GLU A 110 14.95 3.70 -6.21
CA GLU A 110 13.95 3.77 -7.29
C GLU A 110 12.91 4.87 -7.03
N ALA A 111 12.47 5.05 -5.78
CA ALA A 111 11.58 6.15 -5.43
C ALA A 111 12.22 7.52 -5.67
N ARG A 112 13.51 7.69 -5.33
CA ARG A 112 14.30 8.88 -5.65
C ARG A 112 14.42 9.09 -7.15
N ALA A 113 14.75 8.04 -7.90
CA ALA A 113 14.87 8.11 -9.36
C ALA A 113 13.55 8.52 -10.03
N VAL A 114 12.40 8.09 -9.50
CA VAL A 114 11.10 8.60 -9.95
C VAL A 114 10.99 10.10 -9.68
N LEU A 115 11.22 10.56 -8.46
CA LEU A 115 11.13 12.00 -8.14
C LEU A 115 12.02 12.85 -9.05
N ASP A 116 13.25 12.39 -9.31
CA ASP A 116 14.21 13.07 -10.17
C ASP A 116 13.78 13.06 -11.65
N CYS A 117 13.29 11.92 -12.16
CA CYS A 117 12.82 11.78 -13.54
C CYS A 117 11.68 12.76 -13.89
N TRP A 118 10.82 13.08 -12.92
CA TRP A 118 9.72 14.04 -13.08
C TRP A 118 10.01 15.43 -12.50
N GLY A 119 11.25 15.71 -12.08
CA GLY A 119 11.66 17.03 -11.59
C GLY A 119 10.90 17.48 -10.34
N ILE A 120 10.51 16.54 -9.48
CA ILE A 120 9.70 16.82 -8.29
C ILE A 120 10.60 17.29 -7.16
N ALA A 121 10.49 18.57 -6.81
CA ALA A 121 11.14 19.12 -5.63
C ALA A 121 10.59 18.45 -4.36
N VAL A 122 11.48 18.08 -3.45
CA VAL A 122 11.10 17.46 -2.18
C VAL A 122 11.61 18.24 -0.97
N PRO A 123 10.84 18.28 0.13
CA PRO A 123 11.31 18.74 1.42
C PRO A 123 12.41 17.86 2.02
N ALA A 124 13.25 18.44 2.88
CA ALA A 124 14.32 17.73 3.58
C ALA A 124 13.82 16.53 4.41
N SER A 125 12.59 16.59 4.93
CA SER A 125 11.97 15.50 5.68
C SER A 125 11.76 14.24 4.82
N LEU A 126 11.41 14.40 3.55
CA LEU A 126 11.27 13.29 2.60
C LEU A 126 12.63 12.74 2.17
N ASP A 127 13.60 13.62 1.91
CA ASP A 127 14.96 13.19 1.57
C ASP A 127 15.59 12.37 2.70
N ALA A 128 15.40 12.80 3.95
CA ALA A 128 15.85 12.03 5.11
C ALA A 128 15.22 10.64 5.17
N VAL A 129 13.92 10.51 4.83
CA VAL A 129 13.24 9.21 4.78
C VAL A 129 13.78 8.34 3.64
N LEU A 130 14.01 8.90 2.46
CA LEU A 130 14.52 8.15 1.30
C LEU A 130 16.01 7.80 1.39
N ALA A 131 16.80 8.58 2.13
CA ALA A 131 18.19 8.27 2.44
C ALA A 131 18.34 7.23 3.56
N GLY A 132 17.29 7.06 4.38
CA GLY A 132 17.24 6.10 5.47
C GLY A 132 16.89 4.68 5.04
N ARG A 133 16.71 3.81 6.04
CA ARG A 133 16.19 2.46 5.82
C ARG A 133 14.71 2.54 5.44
N SER A 134 14.34 1.96 4.29
CA SER A 134 12.94 1.90 3.86
C SER A 134 12.05 1.23 4.91
N GLY A 135 10.84 1.75 5.06
CA GLY A 135 9.77 1.04 5.73
C GLY A 135 9.17 -0.09 4.88
N VAL A 136 9.28 -0.01 3.55
CA VAL A 136 8.69 -1.01 2.63
C VAL A 136 9.20 -2.40 2.96
N ILE A 137 8.27 -3.35 3.02
CA ILE A 137 8.54 -4.72 3.41
C ILE A 137 8.78 -5.54 2.15
N PRO A 138 9.95 -6.18 1.98
CA PRO A 138 10.23 -6.96 0.80
C PRO A 138 9.36 -8.22 0.74
N PRO A 139 9.07 -8.75 -0.46
CA PRO A 139 8.43 -10.06 -0.59
C PRO A 139 9.25 -11.13 0.14
N GLY A 140 8.57 -12.01 0.88
CA GLY A 140 9.21 -13.09 1.65
C GLY A 140 9.76 -12.69 3.02
N ASP A 141 9.63 -11.43 3.44
CA ASP A 141 9.96 -11.02 4.82
C ASP A 141 9.14 -11.82 5.84
N ALA A 142 9.78 -12.28 6.92
CA ALA A 142 9.14 -13.09 7.97
C ALA A 142 7.91 -12.40 8.58
N ARG A 143 7.88 -11.06 8.61
CA ARG A 143 6.74 -10.29 9.13
C ARG A 143 5.48 -10.41 8.28
N LEU A 144 5.60 -10.88 7.03
CA LEU A 144 4.48 -11.16 6.14
C LEU A 144 4.02 -12.63 6.19
N SER A 145 4.75 -13.51 6.89
CA SER A 145 4.51 -14.97 6.87
C SER A 145 3.15 -15.41 7.41
N ARG A 146 2.49 -14.56 8.19
CA ARG A 146 1.18 -14.83 8.82
C ARG A 146 0.04 -14.01 8.22
N VAL A 147 0.24 -13.49 7.01
CA VAL A 147 -0.73 -12.67 6.30
C VAL A 147 -1.37 -13.48 5.18
N GLU A 148 -2.69 -13.55 5.19
CA GLU A 148 -3.48 -14.09 4.08
C GLU A 148 -4.22 -12.93 3.40
N ASN A 149 -4.00 -12.77 2.09
CA ASN A 149 -4.64 -11.73 1.28
C ASN A 149 -5.67 -12.38 0.35
N ARG A 150 -6.94 -11.95 0.40
CA ARG A 150 -8.02 -12.49 -0.43
C ARG A 150 -8.85 -11.39 -1.07
N VAL A 151 -8.90 -11.39 -2.40
CA VAL A 151 -9.86 -10.58 -3.16
C VAL A 151 -11.20 -11.30 -3.15
N ILE A 152 -12.18 -10.70 -2.48
CA ILE A 152 -13.53 -11.29 -2.29
C ILE A 152 -14.59 -10.67 -3.19
N ALA A 153 -14.27 -9.53 -3.83
CA ALA A 153 -15.13 -8.91 -4.83
C ALA A 153 -14.26 -8.15 -5.84
N ALA A 154 -14.57 -8.32 -7.13
CA ALA A 154 -13.93 -7.61 -8.24
C ALA A 154 -14.90 -7.44 -9.43
N PRO A 155 -14.70 -6.44 -10.32
CA PRO A 155 -15.51 -6.28 -11.52
C PRO A 155 -15.55 -7.53 -12.40
N ALA A 156 -14.42 -8.24 -12.55
CA ALA A 156 -14.34 -9.48 -13.33
C ALA A 156 -15.27 -10.57 -12.78
N GLN A 157 -15.30 -10.73 -11.45
CA GLN A 157 -16.18 -11.71 -10.78
C GLN A 157 -17.66 -11.40 -11.02
N SER A 158 -18.02 -10.12 -11.09
CA SER A 158 -19.39 -9.70 -11.41
C SER A 158 -19.76 -10.01 -12.87
N LEU A 159 -18.83 -9.81 -13.81
CA LEU A 159 -19.04 -10.17 -15.22
C LEU A 159 -19.16 -11.69 -15.40
N GLU A 160 -18.34 -12.48 -14.71
CA GLU A 160 -18.43 -13.94 -14.74
C GLU A 160 -19.77 -14.45 -14.21
N ALA A 161 -20.24 -13.89 -13.08
CA ALA A 161 -21.54 -14.22 -12.50
C ALA A 161 -22.69 -13.87 -13.46
N ALA A 162 -22.64 -12.69 -14.10
CA ALA A 162 -23.64 -12.30 -15.11
C ALA A 162 -23.63 -13.24 -16.32
N ALA A 163 -22.45 -13.63 -16.80
CA ALA A 163 -22.32 -14.56 -17.92
C ALA A 163 -22.82 -15.97 -17.57
N ALA A 164 -22.63 -16.42 -16.32
CA ALA A 164 -23.18 -17.69 -15.84
C ALA A 164 -24.71 -17.67 -15.81
N LEU A 165 -25.31 -16.58 -15.32
CA LEU A 165 -26.77 -16.39 -15.34
C LEU A 165 -27.33 -16.40 -16.76
N ALA A 166 -26.66 -15.71 -17.70
CA ALA A 166 -27.09 -15.67 -19.10
C ALA A 166 -26.99 -17.03 -19.80
N ARG A 167 -25.97 -17.86 -19.48
CA ARG A 167 -25.84 -19.22 -20.03
C ARG A 167 -26.84 -20.22 -19.43
N GLY A 168 -27.35 -19.94 -18.24
CA GLY A 168 -28.31 -20.80 -17.54
C GLY A 168 -29.78 -20.46 -17.82
N ALA A 169 -30.05 -19.38 -18.56
CA ALA A 169 -31.37 -18.96 -19.02
C ALA A 169 -31.66 -19.50 -20.43
#